data_AF-A0A955X668-F1
#
_entry.id   AF-A0A955X668-F1
#
_cell.length_a   1.000
_cell.length_b   1.000
_cell.length_c   1.000
_cell.angle_alpha   90.00
_cell.angle_beta   90.00
_cell.angle_gamma   90.00
#
_symmetry.space_group_name_H-M   'P 1'
#
loop_
_entity.id
_entity.type
_entity.pdbx_description
1 polymer ?
#
loop_
_entity_poly.entity_id
_entity_poly.type
_entity_poly.pdbx_seq_one_letter_code
_entity_poly.pdbx_strand_id
1 'polypeptide(L)'
;MRGSSFVAALLGSGVLLAAAPALGMRNPARVYCTALGYDYIRGRTPEGVIGVCKLPGDRYVDAWRFYLGEVALDFSYCAQQGLEPRRVDDPTICRGCTACVMPDGAVLPVAAAMGLRVAESVCGDGRCGTMESFGNCPQDCTSGLYDDFCDGQADGICDRDCAADADPDCAAAPTDGGVGPGPTPQPPEGSGCGCG
;
A
#
# COMPACT_ATOMS: atom_id res chain seq x y z
N MET A 1 -26.68 -59.07 31.41
CA MET A 1 -25.33 -58.49 31.59
C MET A 1 -24.73 -58.22 30.22
N ARG A 2 -24.61 -56.95 29.81
CA ARG A 2 -23.69 -56.43 28.78
C ARG A 2 -23.90 -54.90 28.71
N GLY A 3 -23.11 -54.15 29.47
CA GLY A 3 -23.00 -52.70 29.38
C GLY A 3 -22.35 -52.31 28.05
N SER A 4 -22.92 -51.35 27.31
CA SER A 4 -22.64 -49.91 27.41
C SER A 4 -21.18 -49.55 27.14
N SER A 5 -20.92 -49.02 25.94
CA SER A 5 -20.18 -47.75 25.74
C SER A 5 -20.00 -47.49 24.24
N PHE A 6 -20.85 -46.64 23.67
CA PHE A 6 -20.57 -45.96 22.40
C PHE A 6 -20.03 -44.58 22.76
N VAL A 7 -18.71 -44.41 22.69
CA VAL A 7 -18.08 -43.09 22.79
C VAL A 7 -18.17 -42.47 21.40
N ALA A 8 -19.15 -41.59 21.19
CA ALA A 8 -19.22 -40.76 19.99
C ALA A 8 -18.16 -39.67 20.11
N ALA A 9 -17.03 -39.85 19.43
CA ALA A 9 -16.00 -38.83 19.29
C ALA A 9 -16.54 -37.70 18.40
N LEU A 10 -17.03 -36.63 19.01
CA LEU A 10 -17.28 -35.35 18.34
C LEU A 10 -15.92 -34.70 18.06
N LEU A 11 -15.32 -35.03 16.91
CA LEU A 11 -14.23 -34.26 16.35
C LEU A 11 -14.80 -32.93 15.88
N GLY A 12 -14.74 -31.92 16.75
CA GLY A 12 -15.04 -30.54 16.41
C GLY A 12 -14.07 -30.07 15.33
N SER A 13 -14.58 -29.90 14.11
CA SER A 13 -13.87 -29.23 13.02
C SER A 13 -13.65 -27.77 13.43
N GLY A 14 -12.50 -27.51 14.03
CA GLY A 14 -11.96 -26.16 14.20
C GLY A 14 -11.64 -25.60 12.82
N VAL A 15 -12.59 -24.90 12.22
CA VAL A 15 -12.32 -24.06 11.05
C VAL A 15 -11.46 -22.91 11.55
N LEU A 16 -10.14 -22.99 11.31
CA LEU A 16 -9.27 -21.82 11.40
C LEU A 16 -9.75 -20.83 10.31
N LEU A 17 -10.46 -19.79 10.72
CA LEU A 17 -10.56 -18.59 9.89
C LEU A 17 -9.17 -17.94 9.89
N ALA A 18 -8.39 -18.20 8.84
CA ALA A 18 -7.24 -17.37 8.53
C ALA A 18 -7.78 -15.95 8.26
N ALA A 19 -7.50 -15.01 9.16
CA ALA A 19 -7.74 -13.60 8.89
C ALA A 19 -6.83 -13.20 7.73
N ALA A 20 -7.40 -12.87 6.57
CA ALA A 20 -6.62 -12.32 5.47
C ALA A 20 -5.92 -11.04 5.95
N PRO A 21 -4.64 -10.82 5.61
CA PRO A 21 -3.95 -9.60 5.95
C PRO A 21 -4.73 -8.41 5.39
N ALA A 22 -5.02 -7.42 6.25
CA ALA A 22 -5.70 -6.20 5.86
C ALA A 22 -4.73 -5.39 4.99
N LEU A 23 -4.91 -5.46 3.68
CA LEU A 23 -4.09 -4.69 2.76
C LEU A 23 -4.19 -3.21 3.11
N GLY A 24 -3.07 -2.61 3.50
CA GLY A 24 -2.94 -1.16 3.58
C GLY A 24 -3.37 -0.54 2.25
N MET A 25 -4.32 0.39 2.29
CA MET A 25 -4.84 1.06 1.11
C MET A 25 -4.51 2.54 1.20
N ARG A 26 -3.78 3.05 0.20
CA ARG A 26 -3.55 4.49 0.05
C ARG A 26 -4.89 5.18 -0.10
N ASN A 27 -5.02 6.41 0.40
CA ASN A 27 -6.24 7.19 0.19
C ASN A 27 -6.49 7.38 -1.32
N PRO A 28 -7.55 6.77 -1.90
CA PRO A 28 -7.79 6.80 -3.35
C PRO A 28 -7.92 8.21 -3.91
N ALA A 29 -8.58 9.11 -3.17
CA ALA A 29 -8.75 10.49 -3.57
C ALA A 29 -7.45 11.29 -3.55
N ARG A 30 -6.56 11.02 -2.59
CA ARG A 30 -5.22 11.62 -2.59
C ARG A 30 -4.43 11.15 -3.80
N VAL A 31 -4.36 9.83 -4.00
CA VAL A 31 -3.62 9.22 -5.12
C VAL A 31 -4.11 9.81 -6.44
N TYR A 32 -5.43 9.84 -6.66
CA TYR A 32 -6.04 10.39 -7.86
C TYR A 32 -5.71 11.87 -8.06
N CYS A 33 -5.94 12.71 -7.04
CA CYS A 33 -5.63 14.15 -7.11
C CYS A 33 -4.15 14.38 -7.48
N THR A 34 -3.23 13.71 -6.80
CA THR A 34 -1.79 13.87 -7.04
C THR A 34 -1.35 13.30 -8.38
N ALA A 35 -1.95 12.20 -8.85
CA ALA A 35 -1.62 11.59 -10.13
C ALA A 35 -2.02 12.45 -11.33
N LEU A 36 -3.05 13.29 -11.17
CA LEU A 36 -3.41 14.32 -12.14
C LEU A 36 -2.48 15.54 -12.13
N GLY A 37 -1.50 15.58 -11.24
CA GLY A 37 -0.59 16.71 -11.05
C GLY A 37 -1.20 17.87 -10.24
N TYR A 38 -2.29 17.62 -9.50
CA TYR A 38 -2.92 18.63 -8.65
C TYR A 38 -2.40 18.56 -7.21
N ASP A 39 -2.46 19.70 -6.50
CA ASP A 39 -2.05 19.73 -5.10
C ASP A 39 -3.13 19.15 -4.19
N TYR A 40 -2.75 18.17 -3.38
CA TYR A 40 -3.60 17.65 -2.30
C TYR A 40 -3.24 18.31 -0.97
N ILE A 41 -4.19 19.04 -0.39
CA ILE A 41 -4.01 19.78 0.86
C ILE A 41 -5.04 19.35 1.91
N ARG A 42 -4.81 19.74 3.17
CA ARG A 42 -5.78 19.53 4.26
C ARG A 42 -6.68 20.76 4.39
N GLY A 43 -7.99 20.56 4.29
CA GLY A 43 -9.00 21.57 4.58
C GLY A 43 -9.66 21.32 5.94
N ARG A 44 -10.01 22.37 6.68
CA ARG A 44 -10.85 22.25 7.89
C ARG A 44 -12.29 22.58 7.54
N THR A 45 -13.22 21.73 8.00
CA THR A 45 -14.66 21.96 7.98
C THR A 45 -15.21 21.84 9.40
N PRO A 46 -16.47 22.22 9.66
CA PRO A 46 -17.11 21.98 10.94
C PRO A 46 -17.13 20.50 11.36
N GLU A 47 -17.15 19.59 10.39
CA GLU A 47 -17.21 18.13 10.59
C GLU A 47 -15.82 17.51 10.80
N GLY A 48 -14.73 18.23 10.52
CA GLY A 48 -13.37 17.75 10.74
C GLY A 48 -12.37 18.21 9.69
N VAL A 49 -11.23 17.53 9.63
CA VAL A 49 -10.23 17.75 8.58
C VAL A 49 -10.53 16.84 7.40
N ILE A 50 -10.66 17.43 6.22
CA ILE A 50 -10.86 16.70 4.96
C ILE A 50 -9.67 16.87 4.02
N GLY A 51 -9.58 15.97 3.05
CA GLY A 51 -8.70 16.12 1.90
C GLY A 51 -9.29 17.07 0.87
N VAL A 52 -8.52 18.04 0.41
CA VAL A 52 -8.91 18.99 -0.62
C VAL A 52 -7.97 18.86 -1.81
N CYS A 53 -8.53 18.79 -3.01
CA CYS A 53 -7.78 18.85 -4.25
C CYS A 53 -7.82 20.28 -4.81
N LYS A 54 -6.64 20.88 -5.01
CA LYS A 54 -6.50 22.20 -5.64
C LYS A 54 -6.37 22.00 -7.15
N LEU A 55 -7.46 22.30 -7.86
CA LEU A 55 -7.55 22.26 -9.31
C LEU A 55 -7.00 23.55 -9.92
N PRO A 56 -6.71 23.57 -11.23
CA PRO A 56 -6.31 24.77 -11.96
C PRO A 56 -7.30 25.93 -11.77
N GLY A 57 -6.77 27.17 -11.78
CA GLY A 57 -7.56 28.39 -11.55
C GLY A 57 -7.96 28.61 -10.09
N ASP A 58 -7.17 28.12 -9.13
CA ASP A 58 -7.40 28.24 -7.68
C ASP A 58 -8.77 27.72 -7.23
N ARG A 59 -9.26 26.66 -7.89
CA ARG A 59 -10.49 25.98 -7.50
C ARG A 59 -10.16 24.87 -6.50
N TYR A 60 -10.80 24.88 -5.34
CA TYR A 60 -10.59 23.91 -4.28
C TYR A 60 -11.83 23.05 -4.10
N VAL A 61 -11.70 21.73 -4.18
CA VAL A 61 -12.81 20.78 -4.03
C VAL A 61 -12.48 19.69 -3.02
N ASP A 62 -13.50 19.13 -2.39
CA ASP A 62 -13.35 17.90 -1.61
C ASP A 62 -12.78 16.80 -2.52
N ALA A 63 -11.63 16.25 -2.14
CA ALA A 63 -10.90 15.30 -2.97
C ALA A 63 -11.68 13.98 -3.15
N TRP A 64 -12.42 13.54 -2.13
CA TRP A 64 -13.23 12.32 -2.21
C TRP A 64 -14.38 12.50 -3.18
N ARG A 65 -15.10 13.60 -3.08
CA ARG A 65 -16.19 13.94 -4.00
C ARG A 65 -15.71 14.12 -5.43
N PHE A 66 -14.51 14.66 -5.63
CA PHE A 66 -13.88 14.74 -6.95
C PHE A 66 -13.53 13.36 -7.51
N TYR A 67 -12.93 12.48 -6.70
CA TYR A 67 -12.65 11.10 -7.09
C TYR A 67 -13.91 10.31 -7.48
N LEU A 68 -15.00 10.48 -6.73
CA LEU A 68 -16.30 9.85 -7.01
C LEU A 68 -17.08 10.52 -8.16
N GLY A 69 -16.58 11.64 -8.70
CA GLY A 69 -17.17 12.32 -9.85
C GLY A 69 -18.41 13.13 -9.52
N GLU A 70 -18.60 13.50 -8.26
CA GLU A 70 -19.70 14.35 -7.81
C GLU A 70 -19.46 15.83 -8.11
N VAL A 71 -18.19 16.21 -8.24
CA VAL A 71 -17.75 17.58 -8.51
C VAL A 71 -16.62 17.57 -9.53
N ALA A 72 -16.50 18.66 -10.28
CA ALA A 72 -15.35 18.96 -11.14
C ALA A 72 -14.96 17.86 -12.15
N LEU A 73 -15.93 17.14 -12.75
CA LEU A 73 -15.67 16.11 -13.76
C LEU A 73 -14.89 16.63 -14.98
N ASP A 74 -15.02 17.92 -15.29
CA ASP A 74 -14.26 18.65 -16.31
C ASP A 74 -12.74 18.70 -16.03
N PHE A 75 -12.33 18.48 -14.78
CA PHE A 75 -10.92 18.39 -14.38
C PHE A 75 -10.43 16.96 -14.19
N SER A 76 -11.28 15.96 -14.45
CA SER A 76 -10.95 14.54 -14.31
C SER A 76 -9.90 14.08 -15.31
N TYR A 77 -9.30 12.91 -15.06
CA TYR A 77 -8.43 12.25 -16.03
C TYR A 77 -9.10 12.08 -17.40
N CYS A 78 -10.34 11.58 -17.42
CA CYS A 78 -11.06 11.33 -18.67
C CYS A 78 -11.16 12.62 -19.49
N ALA A 79 -11.52 13.73 -18.85
CA ALA A 79 -11.59 15.03 -19.52
C ALA A 79 -10.23 15.52 -20.05
N GLN A 80 -9.15 15.35 -19.27
CA GLN A 80 -7.79 15.69 -19.72
C GLN A 80 -7.35 14.87 -20.94
N GLN A 81 -7.82 13.61 -21.05
CA GLN A 81 -7.53 12.73 -22.18
C GLN A 81 -8.51 12.90 -23.36
N GLY A 82 -9.46 13.84 -23.27
CA GLY A 82 -10.50 14.03 -24.29
C GLY A 82 -11.53 12.88 -24.37
N LEU A 83 -11.58 12.02 -23.35
CA LEU A 83 -12.61 11.00 -23.18
C LEU A 83 -13.82 11.58 -22.47
N GLU A 84 -15.00 10.98 -22.63
CA GLU A 84 -16.20 11.42 -21.91
C GLU A 84 -16.08 11.02 -20.42
N PRO A 85 -16.01 11.98 -19.48
CA PRO A 85 -16.11 11.69 -18.06
C PRO A 85 -17.56 11.42 -17.67
N ARG A 86 -17.81 10.36 -16.90
CA ARG A 86 -19.16 10.02 -16.43
C ARG A 86 -19.13 9.57 -14.98
N ARG A 87 -20.06 10.09 -14.16
CA ARG A 87 -20.36 9.47 -12.86
C ARG A 87 -21.24 8.26 -13.10
N VAL A 88 -20.81 7.10 -12.61
CA VAL A 88 -21.49 5.82 -12.76
C VAL A 88 -21.98 5.34 -11.41
N ASP A 89 -23.21 4.84 -11.37
CA ASP A 89 -23.80 4.18 -10.21
C ASP A 89 -24.47 2.89 -10.66
N ASP A 90 -23.64 1.96 -11.14
CA ASP A 90 -24.04 0.66 -11.64
C ASP A 90 -23.24 -0.40 -10.87
N PRO A 91 -23.88 -1.28 -10.07
CA PRO A 91 -23.17 -2.24 -9.24
C PRO A 91 -22.32 -3.25 -10.02
N THR A 92 -22.50 -3.39 -11.33
CA THR A 92 -21.65 -4.21 -12.21
C THR A 92 -20.34 -3.51 -12.61
N ILE A 93 -20.29 -2.18 -12.53
CA ILE A 93 -19.12 -1.35 -12.82
C ILE A 93 -18.53 -0.80 -11.51
N CYS A 94 -19.32 0.01 -10.79
CA CYS A 94 -19.00 0.59 -9.49
C CYS A 94 -20.24 1.23 -8.85
N ARG A 95 -20.28 1.29 -7.51
CA ARG A 95 -21.30 2.04 -6.76
C ARG A 95 -20.82 3.48 -6.54
N GLY A 96 -21.28 4.40 -7.40
CA GLY A 96 -20.96 5.83 -7.33
C GLY A 96 -19.48 6.15 -7.55
N CYS A 97 -18.97 6.07 -8.78
CA CYS A 97 -17.59 6.46 -9.10
C CYS A 97 -17.48 7.30 -10.38
N THR A 98 -16.35 7.98 -10.57
CA THR A 98 -15.97 8.50 -11.88
C THR A 98 -15.52 7.36 -12.78
N ALA A 99 -15.98 7.36 -14.03
CA ALA A 99 -15.55 6.44 -15.07
C ALA A 99 -15.28 7.19 -16.39
N CYS A 100 -14.42 6.61 -17.22
CA CYS A 100 -14.19 7.07 -18.59
C CYS A 100 -14.98 6.20 -19.57
N VAL A 101 -15.64 6.82 -20.54
CA VAL A 101 -16.18 6.10 -21.70
C VAL A 101 -15.08 5.98 -22.75
N MET A 102 -14.72 4.75 -23.07
CA MET A 102 -13.67 4.41 -24.04
C MET A 102 -14.21 4.49 -25.48
N PRO A 103 -13.33 4.62 -26.50
CA PRO A 103 -13.76 4.69 -27.91
C PRO A 103 -14.52 3.46 -28.41
N ASP A 104 -14.28 2.29 -27.82
CA ASP A 104 -14.97 1.03 -28.12
C ASP A 104 -16.31 0.90 -27.36
N GLY A 105 -16.68 1.89 -26.56
CA GLY A 105 -17.88 1.92 -25.73
C GLY A 105 -17.72 1.30 -24.35
N ALA A 106 -16.54 0.77 -24.00
CA ALA A 106 -16.30 0.28 -22.64
C ALA A 106 -16.35 1.42 -21.61
N VAL A 107 -16.85 1.13 -20.41
CA VAL A 107 -16.91 2.10 -19.30
C VAL A 107 -16.00 1.61 -18.19
N LEU A 108 -14.89 2.30 -17.99
CA LEU A 108 -13.88 1.91 -17.01
C LEU A 108 -13.85 2.90 -15.85
N PRO A 109 -13.90 2.44 -14.58
CA PRO A 109 -13.65 3.30 -13.43
C PRO A 109 -12.34 4.06 -13.61
N VAL A 110 -12.31 5.34 -13.21
CA VAL A 110 -11.22 6.25 -13.55
C VAL A 110 -9.86 5.75 -13.04
N ALA A 111 -9.84 5.09 -11.88
CA ALA A 111 -8.63 4.48 -11.34
C ALA A 111 -8.09 3.36 -12.24
N ALA A 112 -8.97 2.53 -12.82
CA ALA A 112 -8.59 1.49 -13.76
C ALA A 112 -8.14 2.08 -15.11
N ALA A 113 -8.87 3.08 -15.63
CA ALA A 113 -8.53 3.77 -16.88
C ALA A 113 -7.15 4.47 -16.83
N MET A 114 -6.72 4.89 -15.64
CA MET A 114 -5.41 5.48 -15.37
C MET A 114 -4.33 4.46 -14.98
N GLY A 115 -4.71 3.22 -14.66
CA GLY A 115 -3.80 2.25 -14.04
C GLY A 115 -3.29 2.68 -12.65
N LEU A 116 -4.11 3.40 -11.86
CA LEU A 116 -3.72 3.82 -10.51
C LEU A 116 -3.57 2.63 -9.57
N ARG A 117 -2.45 2.60 -8.86
CA ARG A 117 -2.19 1.65 -7.77
C ARG A 117 -2.61 2.29 -6.44
N VAL A 118 -3.72 1.81 -5.89
CA VAL A 118 -4.26 2.32 -4.61
C VAL A 118 -3.90 1.40 -3.43
N ALA A 119 -3.44 0.17 -3.71
CA ALA A 119 -2.78 -0.66 -2.70
C ALA A 119 -1.48 0.02 -2.22
N GLU A 120 -1.16 -0.12 -0.93
CA GLU A 120 -0.02 0.54 -0.30
C GLU A 120 1.32 0.03 -0.82
N SER A 121 1.42 -1.27 -1.09
CA SER A 121 2.53 -1.93 -1.77
C SER A 121 2.03 -2.91 -2.83
N VAL A 122 2.71 -2.98 -3.97
CA VAL A 122 2.46 -3.94 -5.03
C VAL A 122 3.80 -4.46 -5.52
N CYS A 123 3.94 -5.78 -5.53
CA CYS A 123 5.16 -6.41 -6.00
C CYS A 123 5.60 -5.88 -7.39
N GLY A 124 6.85 -5.46 -7.48
CA GLY A 124 7.45 -4.81 -8.63
C GLY A 124 7.27 -3.29 -8.69
N ASP A 125 7.03 -2.60 -7.57
CA ASP A 125 7.08 -1.15 -7.44
C ASP A 125 8.45 -0.61 -6.99
N GLY A 126 9.43 -1.51 -6.80
CA GLY A 126 10.81 -1.20 -6.47
C GLY A 126 11.03 -0.86 -5.00
N ARG A 127 10.07 -1.16 -4.12
CA ARG A 127 10.19 -1.02 -2.67
C ARG A 127 9.63 -2.26 -1.99
N CYS A 128 10.36 -2.83 -1.06
CA CYS A 128 9.82 -3.87 -0.19
C CYS A 128 8.76 -3.24 0.74
N GLY A 129 7.48 -3.53 0.46
CA GLY A 129 6.34 -3.02 1.22
C GLY A 129 6.06 -3.77 2.53
N THR A 130 5.22 -3.21 3.40
CA THR A 130 4.92 -3.77 4.74
C THR A 130 4.17 -5.10 4.75
N MET A 131 3.74 -5.61 3.59
CA MET A 131 3.15 -6.95 3.45
C MET A 131 3.80 -7.74 2.31
N GLU A 132 4.93 -7.24 1.83
CA GLU A 132 5.78 -7.95 0.91
C GLU A 132 6.93 -8.55 1.71
N SER A 133 7.34 -9.74 1.30
CA SER A 133 8.52 -10.40 1.79
C SER A 133 9.17 -11.17 0.66
N PHE A 134 10.39 -11.64 0.83
CA PHE A 134 11.09 -12.43 -0.16
C PHE A 134 10.26 -13.62 -0.65
N GLY A 135 9.49 -14.25 0.24
CA GLY A 135 8.63 -15.39 -0.08
C GLY A 135 7.44 -15.08 -1.00
N ASN A 136 6.91 -13.85 -1.00
CA ASN A 136 5.74 -13.48 -1.80
C ASN A 136 6.03 -12.44 -2.90
N CYS A 137 7.15 -11.71 -2.78
CA CYS A 137 7.63 -10.71 -3.71
C CYS A 137 9.17 -10.65 -3.75
N PRO A 138 9.83 -11.68 -4.29
CA PRO A 138 11.29 -11.72 -4.39
C PRO A 138 11.88 -10.65 -5.34
N GLN A 139 11.02 -9.98 -6.12
CA GLN A 139 11.44 -8.92 -7.03
C GLN A 139 11.80 -7.62 -6.30
N ASP A 140 11.05 -7.26 -5.26
CA ASP A 140 11.25 -6.02 -4.51
C ASP A 140 11.81 -6.26 -3.10
N CYS A 141 11.54 -7.43 -2.52
CA CYS A 141 12.14 -7.89 -1.28
C CYS A 141 13.20 -8.96 -1.61
N THR A 142 14.48 -8.58 -1.64
CA THR A 142 15.61 -9.50 -1.89
C THR A 142 16.01 -10.27 -0.64
N SER A 143 16.69 -11.42 -0.80
CA SER A 143 17.21 -12.22 0.31
C SER A 143 18.08 -11.37 1.24
N GLY A 144 17.96 -11.61 2.55
CA GLY A 144 18.69 -10.85 3.57
C GLY A 144 18.05 -9.55 4.04
N LEU A 145 16.93 -9.12 3.43
CA LEU A 145 16.18 -7.96 3.92
C LEU A 145 15.44 -8.31 5.21
N TYR A 146 15.14 -7.27 6.00
CA TYR A 146 14.36 -7.41 7.22
C TYR A 146 12.87 -7.25 6.85
N ASP A 147 12.24 -8.37 6.51
CA ASP A 147 10.87 -8.47 6.00
C ASP A 147 10.00 -9.51 6.73
N ASP A 148 10.43 -9.93 7.92
CA ASP A 148 9.80 -10.91 8.81
C ASP A 148 9.64 -12.31 8.16
N PHE A 149 10.38 -12.60 7.09
CA PHE A 149 10.36 -13.88 6.40
C PHE A 149 11.77 -14.48 6.27
N CYS A 150 12.01 -15.58 6.97
CA CYS A 150 13.20 -16.39 6.79
C CYS A 150 13.14 -17.20 5.49
N ASP A 151 13.99 -16.90 4.52
CA ASP A 151 14.03 -17.61 3.23
C ASP A 151 14.90 -18.88 3.23
N GLY A 152 15.87 -18.96 4.14
CA GLY A 152 16.78 -20.09 4.32
C GLY A 152 17.60 -20.45 3.07
N GLN A 153 17.86 -19.49 2.18
CA GLN A 153 18.70 -19.73 1.00
C GLN A 153 20.18 -19.79 1.38
N ALA A 154 20.94 -20.57 0.60
CA ALA A 154 22.40 -20.61 0.68
C ALA A 154 22.97 -19.80 -0.50
N ASP A 155 22.81 -18.49 -0.45
CA ASP A 155 23.15 -17.55 -1.53
C ASP A 155 24.33 -16.61 -1.18
N GLY A 156 24.89 -16.76 0.01
CA GLY A 156 25.99 -15.96 0.55
C GLY A 156 25.54 -14.71 1.31
N ILE A 157 24.23 -14.51 1.50
CA ILE A 157 23.64 -13.41 2.26
C ILE A 157 22.95 -13.98 3.49
N CYS A 158 23.28 -13.48 4.68
CA CYS A 158 22.57 -13.88 5.90
C CYS A 158 21.23 -13.15 6.03
N ASP A 159 20.15 -13.90 6.05
CA ASP A 159 18.80 -13.49 6.42
C ASP A 159 18.66 -13.28 7.94
N ARG A 160 18.36 -12.04 8.31
CA ARG A 160 18.27 -11.60 9.71
C ARG A 160 16.97 -12.02 10.39
N ASP A 161 15.98 -12.45 9.63
CA ASP A 161 14.70 -12.95 10.12
C ASP A 161 14.74 -14.45 10.38
N CYS A 162 15.79 -15.14 9.93
CA CYS A 162 16.06 -16.52 10.27
C CYS A 162 16.55 -16.69 11.71
N ALA A 163 16.02 -17.72 12.39
CA ALA A 163 16.59 -18.19 13.65
C ALA A 163 18.02 -18.71 13.44
N ALA A 164 18.85 -18.71 14.50
CA ALA A 164 20.23 -19.20 14.42
C ALA A 164 20.30 -20.57 13.74
N ASP A 165 21.19 -20.69 12.75
CA ASP A 165 21.46 -21.86 11.92
C ASP A 165 20.33 -22.27 10.94
N ALA A 166 19.20 -21.53 10.88
CA ALA A 166 18.14 -21.78 9.90
C ALA A 166 18.52 -21.26 8.50
N ASP A 167 19.34 -20.22 8.44
CA ASP A 167 20.02 -19.75 7.25
C ASP A 167 21.48 -20.25 7.27
N PRO A 168 21.91 -21.02 6.25
CA PRO A 168 23.27 -21.55 6.14
C PRO A 168 24.39 -20.48 6.11
N ASP A 169 24.09 -19.27 5.66
CA ASP A 169 25.03 -18.17 5.49
C ASP A 169 25.17 -17.31 6.77
N CYS A 170 24.22 -17.40 7.70
CA CYS A 170 24.28 -16.68 8.98
C CYS A 170 25.32 -17.21 9.98
N ALA A 171 25.69 -18.48 9.89
CA ALA A 171 26.77 -19.05 10.70
C ALA A 171 28.17 -18.72 10.13
N ALA A 172 28.24 -18.29 8.87
CA ALA A 172 29.47 -18.14 8.11
C ALA A 172 30.02 -16.71 8.08
N ALA A 173 29.29 -15.71 8.58
CA ALA A 173 29.64 -14.30 8.40
C ALA A 173 31.08 -13.99 8.85
N PRO A 174 32.02 -13.69 7.92
CA PRO A 174 33.20 -12.94 8.24
C PRO A 174 32.74 -11.52 8.58
N THR A 175 33.26 -10.98 9.68
CA THR A 175 33.19 -9.55 9.94
C THR A 175 33.73 -8.79 8.73
N ASP A 176 32.91 -7.85 8.23
CA ASP A 176 33.21 -6.79 7.25
C ASP A 176 32.70 -7.02 5.81
N GLY A 177 31.56 -6.38 5.47
CA GLY A 177 31.14 -6.34 4.07
C GLY A 177 29.82 -5.68 3.63
N GLY A 178 29.12 -4.90 4.46
CA GLY A 178 28.05 -3.97 4.00
C GLY A 178 26.63 -4.40 4.37
N VAL A 179 25.77 -3.59 4.98
CA VAL A 179 25.81 -2.18 5.38
C VAL A 179 25.52 -2.16 6.88
N GLY A 180 26.47 -1.66 7.67
CA GLY A 180 26.23 -1.34 9.08
C GLY A 180 25.22 -0.18 9.21
N PRO A 181 24.75 0.15 10.41
CA PRO A 181 23.94 1.35 10.60
C PRO A 181 24.73 2.54 10.04
N GLY A 182 24.14 3.23 9.06
CA GLY A 182 24.73 4.45 8.49
C GLY A 182 25.08 5.43 9.60
N PRO A 183 26.09 6.30 9.38
CA PRO A 183 26.52 7.25 10.40
C PRO A 183 25.30 8.03 10.90
N THR A 184 25.07 7.96 12.21
CA THR A 184 24.12 8.86 12.87
C THR A 184 24.53 10.29 12.53
N PRO A 185 23.58 11.20 12.22
CA PRO A 185 23.92 12.61 12.07
C PRO A 185 24.55 13.08 13.36
N GLN A 186 25.84 13.42 13.34
CA GLN A 186 26.48 14.06 14.47
C GLN A 186 25.79 15.43 14.67
N PRO A 187 25.32 15.77 15.88
CA PRO A 187 24.95 17.14 16.17
C PRO A 187 26.19 18.04 15.98
N PRO A 188 26.04 19.26 15.45
CA PRO A 188 27.18 20.15 15.28
C PRO A 188 27.82 20.45 16.65
N GLU A 189 29.04 19.97 16.86
CA GLU A 189 29.85 20.34 18.02
C GLU A 189 30.37 21.76 17.80
N GLY A 190 29.99 22.69 18.69
CA GLY A 190 30.68 23.96 18.84
C GLY A 190 29.80 25.20 18.62
N SER A 191 29.00 25.54 19.63
CA SER A 191 28.73 26.94 19.95
C SER A 191 28.61 27.05 21.46
N GLY A 192 29.71 27.49 22.08
CA GLY A 192 29.73 27.83 23.49
C GLY A 192 28.79 29.01 23.74
N CYS A 193 27.74 28.77 24.51
CA CYS A 193 27.01 29.82 25.20
C CYS A 193 27.42 29.73 26.68
N GLY A 194 28.27 30.68 27.09
CA GLY A 194 28.53 30.94 28.50
C GLY A 194 27.28 31.54 29.15
N CYS A 195 26.96 31.05 30.34
CA CYS A 195 26.07 31.70 31.29
C CYS A 195 26.92 32.00 32.54
N GLY A 196 26.80 33.22 33.07
CA GLY A 196 27.65 33.76 34.14
C GLY A 196 27.35 33.26 35.55
#